data_AF-A0A4Q3TC81-F1
#
_entry.id   AF-A0A4Q3TC81-F1
#
_cell.length_a   1.000
_cell.length_b   1.000
_cell.length_c   1.000
_cell.angle_alpha   90.00
_cell.angle_beta   90.00
_cell.angle_gamma   90.00
#
_symmetry.space_group_name_H-M   'P 1'
#
loop_
_entity.id
_entity.type
_entity.pdbx_description
1 polymer ?
#
loop_
_entity_poly.entity_id
_entity_poly.type
_entity_poly.pdbx_seq_one_letter_code
_entity_poly.pdbx_strand_id
1 'polypeptide(L)'
;DHPHGRAGQLRYEIEAAFSQGLPNTPMAGATVRVISGNFVTARPVGIMDGVDFKHSGLVRKVDVAGITRTLDFGAMVLLSPFGFSPTGEAFNLTMEEVATSVAIALQADKLIFLTEIPGIRINPDAPESEDNPIDTELPLPAAEKLLASVPAPQQPTDIAFYLQHCVKACKAGVERSHILPFAVDGSLLLEVYVHDGMGTMVIDEKLENLREATLEDVGGILQLIEPFEKDGTLVKRSPTEIERDADHYTIVEHDGVIFACAALYPYPEAKTGEMAALTVSPQSQGQGDGEKILKRIEQRARATGLKSIFVLTTRTMHWFIKRGFVQVDPDWLPEARKRKYNWDRRSQVLVKKL
;
A
#
# COMPACT_ATOMS: atom_id res chain seq x y z
N ASP A 1 -6.50 27.09 33.58
CA ASP A 1 -7.21 25.82 33.37
C ASP A 1 -6.25 24.67 33.13
N HIS A 2 -6.33 23.61 33.93
CA HIS A 2 -5.41 22.48 33.86
C HIS A 2 -5.63 21.71 32.54
N PRO A 3 -4.60 21.47 31.71
CA PRO A 3 -4.74 20.71 30.45
C PRO A 3 -5.35 19.31 30.66
N HIS A 4 -5.14 18.70 31.82
CA HIS A 4 -5.77 17.43 32.20
C HIS A 4 -7.31 17.48 32.22
N GLY A 5 -7.90 18.62 32.59
CA GLY A 5 -9.36 18.77 32.64
C GLY A 5 -10.00 18.73 31.24
N ARG A 6 -9.36 19.36 30.25
CA ARG A 6 -9.85 19.39 28.86
C ARG A 6 -9.75 18.02 28.18
N ALA A 7 -8.64 17.30 28.40
CA ALA A 7 -8.49 15.94 27.86
C ALA A 7 -9.50 14.95 28.46
N GLY A 8 -9.78 15.07 29.77
CA GLY A 8 -10.81 14.26 30.43
C GLY A 8 -12.22 14.55 29.90
N GLN A 9 -12.55 15.83 29.67
CA GLN A 9 -13.82 16.21 29.07
C GLN A 9 -13.99 15.68 27.64
N LEU A 10 -12.97 15.80 26.80
CA LEU A 10 -13.02 15.30 25.42
C LEU A 10 -13.18 13.77 25.38
N ARG A 11 -12.50 13.04 26.26
CA ARG A 11 -12.69 11.58 26.41
C ARG A 11 -14.15 11.25 26.72
N TYR A 12 -14.75 11.96 27.68
CA TYR A 12 -16.16 11.77 28.02
C TYR A 12 -17.09 12.05 26.83
N GLU A 13 -16.83 13.12 26.07
CA GLU A 13 -17.61 13.46 24.87
C GLU A 13 -17.52 12.38 23.79
N ILE A 14 -16.33 11.80 23.57
CA ILE A 14 -16.12 10.69 22.63
C ILE A 14 -16.86 9.43 23.10
N GLU A 15 -16.73 9.05 24.38
CA GLU A 15 -17.44 7.90 24.96
C GLU A 15 -18.97 8.07 24.86
N ALA A 16 -19.46 9.29 25.08
CA ALA A 16 -20.87 9.62 24.90
C ALA A 16 -21.31 9.53 23.43
N ALA A 17 -20.51 10.00 22.48
CA ALA A 17 -20.81 9.93 21.05
C ALA A 17 -20.94 8.47 20.56
N PHE A 18 -20.02 7.59 20.97
CA PHE A 18 -20.09 6.16 20.63
C PHE A 18 -21.22 5.39 21.35
N SER A 19 -21.82 5.99 22.37
CA SER A 19 -23.00 5.43 23.06
C SER A 19 -24.32 5.81 22.39
N GLN A 20 -24.31 6.70 21.38
CA GLN A 20 -25.52 7.10 20.68
C GLN A 20 -25.99 6.00 19.73
N GLY A 21 -27.22 5.52 19.94
CA GLY A 21 -27.92 4.72 18.95
C GLY A 21 -28.33 5.60 17.78
N LEU A 22 -28.04 5.16 16.55
CA LEU A 22 -28.46 5.85 15.32
C LEU A 22 -29.75 5.20 14.79
N PRO A 23 -30.95 5.67 15.18
CA PRO A 23 -32.22 5.12 14.67
C PRO A 23 -32.29 5.29 13.15
N ASN A 24 -32.89 4.30 12.47
CA ASN A 24 -33.05 4.26 11.01
C ASN A 24 -31.75 4.21 10.19
N THR A 25 -30.65 3.75 10.79
CA THR A 25 -29.41 3.43 10.04
C THR A 25 -29.20 1.90 9.99
N PRO A 26 -28.40 1.38 9.04
CA PRO A 26 -27.98 -0.03 9.06
C PRO A 26 -27.28 -0.45 10.36
N MET A 27 -26.77 0.51 11.14
CA MET A 27 -26.14 0.31 12.44
C MET A 27 -27.13 0.31 13.61
N ALA A 28 -28.45 0.35 13.35
CA ALA A 28 -29.47 0.26 14.39
C ALA A 28 -29.34 -1.05 15.19
N GLY A 29 -29.09 -0.95 16.49
CA GLY A 29 -28.86 -2.10 17.38
C GLY A 29 -27.40 -2.55 17.47
N ALA A 30 -26.48 -1.94 16.74
CA ALA A 30 -25.05 -2.18 16.91
C ALA A 30 -24.59 -1.63 18.26
N THR A 31 -24.02 -2.47 19.12
CA THR A 31 -23.39 -2.06 20.37
C THR A 31 -21.91 -1.78 20.14
N VAL A 32 -21.52 -0.51 20.06
CA VAL A 32 -20.10 -0.12 20.09
C VAL A 32 -19.66 -0.04 21.54
N ARG A 33 -18.71 -0.88 21.94
CA ARG A 33 -18.12 -0.83 23.29
C ARG A 33 -16.82 -0.05 23.22
N VAL A 34 -16.69 0.99 24.04
CA VAL A 34 -15.45 1.76 24.17
C VAL A 34 -14.85 1.48 25.54
N ILE A 35 -13.57 1.10 25.57
CA ILE A 35 -12.81 0.86 26.79
C ILE A 35 -11.59 1.76 26.78
N SER A 36 -11.37 2.42 27.92
CA SER A 36 -10.33 3.42 28.11
C SER A 36 -9.64 3.17 29.45
N GLY A 37 -8.34 3.43 29.52
CA GLY A 37 -7.55 2.99 30.67
C GLY A 37 -6.10 3.44 30.63
N ASN A 38 -5.32 2.95 31.60
CA ASN A 38 -3.90 3.25 31.79
C ASN A 38 -3.00 2.35 30.91
N PHE A 39 -3.29 2.29 29.60
CA PHE A 39 -2.53 1.47 28.65
C PHE A 39 -1.15 2.06 28.29
N VAL A 40 -0.88 3.31 28.67
CA VAL A 40 0.36 4.02 28.35
C VAL A 40 1.09 4.42 29.63
N THR A 41 2.31 3.92 29.79
CA THR A 41 3.25 4.38 30.81
C THR A 41 4.10 5.51 30.23
N ALA A 42 4.13 6.65 30.92
CA ALA A 42 4.91 7.82 30.51
C ALA A 42 6.23 7.94 31.29
N ARG A 43 7.14 8.75 30.75
CA ARG A 43 8.32 9.28 31.43
C ARG A 43 8.41 10.79 31.18
N PRO A 44 8.99 11.58 32.11
CA PRO A 44 9.18 13.00 31.87
C PRO A 44 10.09 13.23 30.66
N VAL A 45 9.84 14.32 29.93
CA VAL A 45 10.83 14.91 29.02
C VAL A 45 12.05 15.38 29.82
N GLY A 46 11.80 16.00 30.98
CA GLY A 46 12.83 16.53 31.87
C GLY A 46 13.32 17.91 31.40
N ILE A 47 14.61 18.18 31.60
CA ILE A 47 15.25 19.42 31.20
C ILE A 47 15.96 19.19 29.86
N MET A 48 15.57 19.93 28.83
CA MET A 48 16.18 19.89 27.50
C MET A 48 16.65 21.29 27.13
N ASP A 49 17.93 21.42 26.76
CA ASP A 49 18.58 22.71 26.43
C ASP A 49 18.34 23.83 27.46
N GLY A 50 18.31 23.45 28.75
CA GLY A 50 18.10 24.38 29.87
C GLY A 50 16.63 24.74 30.15
N VAL A 51 15.68 24.23 29.37
CA VAL A 51 14.24 24.42 29.59
C VAL A 51 13.66 23.21 30.32
N ASP A 52 13.00 23.44 31.45
CA ASP A 52 12.27 22.41 32.20
C ASP A 52 10.85 22.25 31.64
N PHE A 53 10.58 21.07 31.08
CA PHE A 53 9.31 20.73 30.44
C PHE A 53 8.24 20.23 31.44
N LYS A 54 8.56 20.18 32.74
CA LYS A 54 7.62 19.88 33.85
C LYS A 54 6.76 18.64 33.56
N HIS A 55 5.46 18.82 33.32
CA HIS A 55 4.49 17.76 33.09
C HIS A 55 4.44 17.25 31.65
N SER A 56 5.31 17.69 30.74
CA SER A 56 5.41 17.06 29.42
C SER A 56 6.17 15.75 29.52
N GLY A 57 5.65 14.71 28.87
CA GLY A 57 6.24 13.38 28.88
C GLY A 57 6.41 12.80 27.49
N LEU A 58 7.05 11.64 27.48
CA LEU A 58 7.19 10.75 26.34
C LEU A 58 6.64 9.38 26.68
N VAL A 59 6.19 8.64 25.68
CA VAL A 59 5.79 7.23 25.86
C VAL A 59 7.02 6.43 26.28
N ARG A 60 6.90 5.70 27.39
CA ARG A 60 7.94 4.78 27.88
C ARG A 60 7.60 3.34 27.52
N LYS A 61 6.33 2.95 27.70
CA LYS A 61 5.84 1.59 27.47
C LYS A 61 4.36 1.63 27.12
N VAL A 62 3.97 0.77 26.19
CA VAL A 62 2.58 0.47 25.84
C VAL A 62 2.21 -0.90 26.41
N ASP A 63 1.05 -1.00 27.06
CA ASP A 63 0.48 -2.27 27.51
C ASP A 63 -0.19 -3.01 26.34
N VAL A 64 0.64 -3.61 25.48
CA VAL A 64 0.20 -4.37 24.31
C VAL A 64 -0.79 -5.46 24.71
N ALA A 65 -0.50 -6.23 25.77
CA ALA A 65 -1.37 -7.33 26.19
C ALA A 65 -2.75 -6.83 26.65
N GLY A 66 -2.81 -5.73 27.39
CA GLY A 66 -4.07 -5.11 27.80
C GLY A 66 -4.89 -4.59 26.61
N ILE A 67 -4.23 -3.93 25.66
CA ILE A 67 -4.87 -3.44 24.43
C ILE A 67 -5.39 -4.61 23.59
N THR A 68 -4.55 -5.60 23.28
CA THR A 68 -4.94 -6.76 22.45
C THR A 68 -6.14 -7.50 23.05
N ARG A 69 -6.15 -7.79 24.36
CA ARG A 69 -7.29 -8.44 25.00
C ARG A 69 -8.59 -7.62 24.93
N THR A 70 -8.46 -6.29 24.95
CA THR A 70 -9.60 -5.39 24.83
C THR A 70 -10.17 -5.43 23.41
N LEU A 71 -9.29 -5.45 22.41
CA LEU A 71 -9.65 -5.61 21.01
C LEU A 71 -10.27 -7.00 20.74
N ASP A 72 -9.70 -8.07 21.30
CA ASP A 72 -10.22 -9.46 21.19
C ASP A 72 -11.63 -9.60 21.79
N PHE A 73 -11.96 -8.78 22.79
CA PHE A 73 -13.30 -8.69 23.38
C PHE A 73 -14.33 -7.99 22.46
N GLY A 74 -13.89 -7.48 21.30
CA GLY A 74 -14.70 -6.72 20.36
C GLY A 74 -15.00 -5.31 20.83
N ALA A 75 -14.13 -4.72 21.66
CA ALA A 75 -14.25 -3.33 22.11
C ALA A 75 -13.22 -2.43 21.42
N MET A 76 -13.59 -1.18 21.21
CA MET A 76 -12.68 -0.11 20.78
C MET A 76 -11.85 0.37 21.98
N VAL A 77 -10.55 0.54 21.76
CA VAL A 77 -9.64 1.09 22.77
C VAL A 77 -9.52 2.60 22.55
N LEU A 78 -9.95 3.39 23.54
CA LEU A 78 -9.80 4.83 23.54
C LEU A 78 -8.62 5.25 24.42
N LEU A 79 -7.60 5.80 23.76
CA LEU A 79 -6.39 6.33 24.41
C LEU A 79 -6.45 7.85 24.47
N SER A 80 -6.10 8.40 25.62
CA SER A 80 -5.95 9.84 25.78
C SER A 80 -4.47 10.25 25.67
N PRO A 81 -4.17 11.51 25.30
CA PRO A 81 -2.80 12.01 25.17
C PRO A 81 -2.15 12.30 26.53
N PHE A 82 -2.27 11.37 27.47
CA PHE A 82 -1.59 11.42 28.77
C PHE A 82 -1.21 10.01 29.20
N GLY A 83 -0.12 9.92 29.95
CA GLY A 83 0.33 8.67 30.55
C GLY A 83 0.79 8.90 31.97
N PHE A 84 0.87 7.81 32.72
CA PHE A 84 1.28 7.84 34.12
C PHE A 84 2.66 7.22 34.28
N SER A 85 3.48 7.80 35.15
CA SER A 85 4.71 7.14 35.58
C SER A 85 4.40 6.02 36.59
N PRO A 86 5.34 5.11 36.86
CA PRO A 86 5.22 4.14 37.96
C PRO A 86 5.07 4.78 39.35
N THR A 87 5.41 6.08 39.50
CA THR A 87 5.23 6.84 40.75
C THR A 87 3.85 7.49 40.85
N GLY A 88 2.98 7.31 39.84
CA GLY A 88 1.62 7.85 39.80
C GLY A 88 1.52 9.29 39.28
N GLU A 89 2.61 9.85 38.77
CA GLU A 89 2.60 11.20 38.20
C GLU A 89 2.06 11.18 36.76
N ALA A 90 1.18 12.12 36.44
CA ALA A 90 0.59 12.28 35.13
C ALA A 90 1.44 13.20 34.24
N PHE A 91 1.66 12.77 33.00
CA PHE A 91 2.36 13.53 31.98
C PHE A 91 1.47 13.74 30.76
N ASN A 92 1.52 14.95 30.20
CA ASN A 92 0.93 15.29 28.92
C ASN A 92 1.83 14.75 27.80
N LEU A 93 1.23 13.98 26.91
CA LEU A 93 1.87 13.41 25.72
C LEU A 93 1.32 14.10 24.48
N THR A 94 2.02 14.01 23.35
CA THR A 94 1.43 14.42 22.07
C THR A 94 0.60 13.27 21.51
N MET A 95 -0.47 13.59 20.78
CA MET A 95 -1.35 12.58 20.18
C MET A 95 -0.57 11.72 19.18
N GLU A 96 0.29 12.37 18.41
CA GLU A 96 1.09 11.75 17.37
C GLU A 96 2.07 10.74 17.95
N GLU A 97 2.75 11.09 19.05
CA GLU A 97 3.69 10.18 19.69
C GLU A 97 2.97 8.98 20.34
N VAL A 98 1.79 9.19 20.93
CA VAL A 98 0.98 8.09 21.46
C VAL A 98 0.52 7.16 20.34
N ALA A 99 -0.07 7.72 19.27
CA ALA A 99 -0.57 6.95 18.14
C ALA A 99 0.55 6.15 17.45
N THR A 100 1.68 6.81 17.12
CA THR A 100 2.83 6.15 16.53
C THR A 100 3.41 5.07 17.43
N SER A 101 3.61 5.35 18.73
CA SER A 101 4.19 4.37 19.65
C SER A 101 3.30 3.14 19.85
N VAL A 102 1.98 3.35 19.88
CA VAL A 102 1.00 2.27 20.02
C VAL A 102 0.92 1.45 18.74
N ALA A 103 0.85 2.08 17.57
CA ALA A 103 0.83 1.38 16.29
C ALA A 103 2.08 0.50 16.11
N ILE A 104 3.26 1.04 16.43
CA ILE A 104 4.52 0.28 16.40
C ILE A 104 4.48 -0.88 17.40
N ALA A 105 4.07 -0.63 18.66
CA ALA A 105 4.06 -1.67 19.68
C ALA A 105 3.08 -2.81 19.39
N LEU A 106 1.96 -2.51 18.73
CA LEU A 106 0.98 -3.49 18.28
C LEU A 106 1.36 -4.17 16.96
N GLN A 107 2.34 -3.64 16.22
CA GLN A 107 2.58 -3.99 14.82
C GLN A 107 1.28 -3.87 14.00
N ALA A 108 0.63 -2.72 14.10
CA ALA A 108 -0.63 -2.47 13.40
C ALA A 108 -0.43 -2.46 11.88
N ASP A 109 -1.40 -2.97 11.14
CA ASP A 109 -1.38 -2.94 9.67
C ASP A 109 -1.46 -1.50 9.13
N LYS A 110 -2.28 -0.66 9.78
CA LYS A 110 -2.51 0.75 9.39
C LYS A 110 -2.46 1.70 10.58
N LEU A 111 -1.72 2.79 10.44
CA LEU A 111 -1.80 3.99 11.28
C LEU A 111 -2.48 5.10 10.49
N ILE A 112 -3.47 5.78 11.07
CA ILE A 112 -4.21 6.85 10.37
C ILE A 112 -4.21 8.11 11.24
N PHE A 113 -3.72 9.21 10.68
CA PHE A 113 -3.86 10.55 11.23
C PHE A 113 -5.01 11.27 10.53
N LEU A 114 -5.98 11.75 11.32
CA LEU A 114 -7.01 12.67 10.87
C LEU A 114 -6.55 14.10 11.19
N THR A 115 -6.32 14.91 10.16
CA THR A 115 -5.53 16.15 10.24
C THR A 115 -6.22 17.33 9.58
N GLU A 116 -5.70 18.54 9.85
CA GLU A 116 -6.14 19.79 9.22
C GLU A 116 -5.64 19.98 7.78
N ILE A 117 -4.75 19.10 7.30
CA ILE A 117 -4.25 19.12 5.93
C ILE A 117 -4.92 18.01 5.09
N PRO A 118 -5.12 18.25 3.78
CA PRO A 118 -5.67 17.24 2.88
C PRO A 118 -4.71 16.06 2.63
N GLY A 119 -3.43 16.21 2.93
CA GLY A 119 -2.35 15.31 2.56
C GLY A 119 -1.15 16.11 2.08
N ILE A 120 -0.18 15.43 1.48
CA ILE A 120 1.03 16.01 0.90
C ILE A 120 0.86 16.06 -0.62
N ARG A 121 1.20 17.18 -1.26
CA ARG A 121 1.09 17.32 -2.73
C ARG A 121 2.29 16.72 -3.46
N ILE A 122 2.09 16.36 -4.73
CA ILE A 122 3.18 15.87 -5.62
C ILE A 122 4.35 16.88 -5.66
N ASN A 123 4.04 18.17 -5.73
CA ASN A 123 4.99 19.25 -5.53
C ASN A 123 4.64 20.03 -4.25
N PRO A 124 5.27 19.70 -3.11
CA PRO A 124 4.93 20.30 -1.82
C PRO A 124 5.20 21.81 -1.73
N ASP A 125 6.11 22.34 -2.55
CA ASP A 125 6.45 23.78 -2.56
C ASP A 125 5.55 24.60 -3.49
N ALA A 126 4.71 23.95 -4.30
CA ALA A 126 3.80 24.61 -5.22
C ALA A 126 2.39 24.74 -4.62
N PRO A 127 1.60 25.76 -5.04
CA PRO A 127 0.23 25.91 -4.57
C PRO A 127 -0.66 24.76 -5.04
N GLU A 128 -1.85 24.70 -4.44
CA GLU A 128 -2.95 23.84 -4.89
C GLU A 128 -3.37 24.17 -6.32
N SER A 129 -3.41 23.14 -7.18
CA SER A 129 -3.97 23.22 -8.53
C SER A 129 -4.35 21.82 -9.03
N GLU A 130 -5.10 21.74 -10.14
CA GLU A 130 -5.40 20.47 -10.81
C GLU A 130 -4.13 19.73 -11.26
N ASP A 131 -3.07 20.47 -11.59
CA ASP A 131 -1.76 19.93 -11.99
C ASP A 131 -0.85 19.58 -10.79
N ASN A 132 -1.27 19.90 -9.56
CA ASN A 132 -0.55 19.59 -8.32
C ASN A 132 -1.48 18.95 -7.27
N PRO A 133 -2.03 17.76 -7.57
CA PRO A 133 -2.91 17.04 -6.66
C PRO A 133 -2.17 16.53 -5.42
N ILE A 134 -2.93 15.98 -4.48
CA ILE A 134 -2.36 15.20 -3.37
C ILE A 134 -1.63 13.98 -3.96
N ASP A 135 -0.43 13.73 -3.45
CA ASP A 135 0.31 12.51 -3.68
C ASP A 135 -0.28 11.43 -2.78
N THR A 136 -1.08 10.54 -3.37
CA THR A 136 -1.91 9.61 -2.60
C THR A 136 -1.12 8.42 -2.08
N GLU A 137 0.01 8.11 -2.72
CA GLU A 137 0.93 7.07 -2.31
C GLU A 137 2.37 7.59 -2.30
N LEU A 138 2.97 7.63 -1.11
CA LEU A 138 4.34 8.10 -0.93
C LEU A 138 5.22 6.96 -0.43
N PRO A 139 6.05 6.35 -1.31
CA PRO A 139 7.03 5.37 -0.91
C PRO A 139 7.91 5.83 0.25
N LEU A 140 8.19 4.93 1.19
CA LEU A 140 8.99 5.24 2.38
C LEU A 140 10.35 5.90 2.04
N PRO A 141 11.12 5.45 1.04
CA PRO A 141 12.36 6.14 0.65
C PRO A 141 12.12 7.56 0.14
N ALA A 142 11.03 7.80 -0.58
CA ALA A 142 10.63 9.12 -1.06
C ALA A 142 10.17 10.01 0.10
N ALA A 143 9.39 9.46 1.05
CA ALA A 143 8.98 10.13 2.27
C ALA A 143 10.18 10.55 3.13
N GLU A 144 11.18 9.68 3.31
CA GLU A 144 12.41 10.01 4.04
C GLU A 144 13.19 11.14 3.37
N LYS A 145 13.31 11.08 2.03
CA LYS A 145 13.99 12.12 1.25
C LYS A 145 13.25 13.45 1.36
N LEU A 146 11.92 13.44 1.25
CA LEU A 146 11.10 14.63 1.40
C LEU A 146 11.29 15.22 2.80
N LEU A 147 11.16 14.41 3.85
CA LEU A 147 11.33 14.82 5.24
C LEU A 147 12.71 15.46 5.51
N ALA A 148 13.77 14.95 4.88
CA ALA A 148 15.11 15.51 4.98
C ALA A 148 15.30 16.83 4.21
N SER A 149 14.42 17.12 3.23
CA SER A 149 14.51 18.30 2.35
C SER A 149 13.71 19.49 2.85
N VAL A 150 12.68 19.26 3.67
CA VAL A 150 11.80 20.30 4.21
C VAL A 150 12.30 20.80 5.57
N PRO A 151 11.93 22.03 5.99
CA PRO A 151 12.26 22.54 7.32
C PRO A 151 11.69 21.69 8.46
N ALA A 152 12.30 21.79 9.64
CA ALA A 152 11.75 21.20 10.85
C ALA A 152 10.35 21.78 11.13
N PRO A 153 9.35 20.95 11.46
CA PRO A 153 7.98 21.41 11.62
C PRO A 153 7.83 22.20 12.91
N GLN A 154 7.07 23.30 12.85
CA GLN A 154 6.73 24.15 13.99
C GLN A 154 5.25 24.06 14.35
N GLN A 155 4.41 23.71 13.37
CA GLN A 155 2.96 23.62 13.52
C GLN A 155 2.39 22.42 12.76
N PRO A 156 1.19 21.95 13.14
CA PRO A 156 0.57 20.78 12.52
C PRO A 156 0.33 20.86 11.00
N THR A 157 0.16 22.07 10.46
CA THR A 157 -0.02 22.30 9.01
C THR A 157 1.27 22.17 8.19
N ASP A 158 2.44 22.05 8.84
CA ASP A 158 3.71 21.91 8.13
C ASP A 158 3.87 20.49 7.60
N ILE A 159 4.42 20.35 6.38
CA ILE A 159 4.55 19.07 5.68
C ILE A 159 5.27 18.01 6.54
N ALA A 160 6.34 18.40 7.23
CA ALA A 160 7.13 17.49 8.05
C ALA A 160 6.40 17.00 9.31
N PHE A 161 5.36 17.70 9.78
CA PHE A 161 4.79 17.49 11.11
C PHE A 161 4.21 16.09 11.29
N TYR A 162 3.29 15.66 10.41
CA TYR A 162 2.76 14.30 10.44
C TYR A 162 3.64 13.30 9.67
N LEU A 163 4.36 13.76 8.64
CA LEU A 163 5.23 12.91 7.82
C LEU A 163 6.31 12.21 8.66
N GLN A 164 6.93 12.91 9.62
CA GLN A 164 7.93 12.31 10.50
C GLN A 164 7.38 11.13 11.31
N HIS A 165 6.11 11.20 11.72
CA HIS A 165 5.43 10.15 12.49
C HIS A 165 5.08 8.95 11.60
N CYS A 166 4.64 9.22 10.37
CA CYS A 166 4.38 8.19 9.37
C CYS A 166 5.65 7.43 8.99
N VAL A 167 6.74 8.16 8.69
CA VAL A 167 8.06 7.56 8.42
C VAL A 167 8.55 6.75 9.61
N LYS A 168 8.45 7.27 10.83
CA LYS A 168 8.84 6.55 12.07
C LYS A 168 8.05 5.25 12.23
N ALA A 169 6.73 5.28 12.01
CA ALA A 169 5.87 4.10 12.09
C ALA A 169 6.26 3.04 11.05
N CYS A 170 6.37 3.44 9.78
CA CYS A 170 6.67 2.52 8.69
C CYS A 170 8.07 1.89 8.80
N LYS A 171 9.08 2.67 9.18
CA LYS A 171 10.43 2.13 9.46
C LYS A 171 10.46 1.09 10.57
N ALA A 172 9.49 1.12 11.48
CA ALA A 172 9.38 0.23 12.62
C ALA A 172 8.38 -0.92 12.40
N GLY A 173 7.91 -1.12 11.16
CA GLY A 173 7.14 -2.30 10.75
C GLY A 173 5.64 -2.10 10.61
N VAL A 174 5.11 -0.88 10.81
CA VAL A 174 3.71 -0.57 10.45
C VAL A 174 3.62 -0.53 8.93
N GLU A 175 2.78 -1.37 8.31
CA GLU A 175 2.78 -1.50 6.85
C GLU A 175 2.44 -0.18 6.14
N ARG A 176 1.44 0.54 6.68
CA ARG A 176 0.89 1.76 6.07
C ARG A 176 0.60 2.83 7.10
N SER A 177 0.94 4.07 6.78
CA SER A 177 0.62 5.22 7.61
C SER A 177 0.00 6.35 6.79
N HIS A 178 -1.20 6.77 7.14
CA HIS A 178 -2.03 7.68 6.35
C HIS A 178 -2.15 9.06 7.00
N ILE A 179 -2.19 10.10 6.17
CA ILE A 179 -2.52 11.49 6.53
C ILE A 179 -3.80 11.85 5.78
N LEU A 180 -4.91 11.97 6.49
CA LEU A 180 -6.24 12.25 5.90
C LEU A 180 -6.83 13.55 6.45
N PRO A 181 -7.63 14.28 5.68
CA PRO A 181 -8.35 15.46 6.17
C PRO A 181 -9.54 15.05 7.04
N PHE A 182 -9.67 15.63 8.24
CA PHE A 182 -10.93 15.53 9.00
C PHE A 182 -12.04 16.42 8.44
N ALA A 183 -11.71 17.41 7.60
CA ALA A 183 -12.67 18.37 7.05
C ALA A 183 -13.57 17.78 5.95
N VAL A 184 -13.18 16.63 5.39
CA VAL A 184 -13.94 15.92 4.35
C VAL A 184 -14.81 14.87 5.03
N ASP A 185 -16.13 14.99 4.85
CA ASP A 185 -17.09 14.04 5.40
C ASP A 185 -16.85 12.64 4.82
N GLY A 186 -16.79 11.65 5.70
CA GLY A 186 -16.48 10.27 5.33
C GLY A 186 -15.04 10.03 4.85
N SER A 187 -14.07 10.92 5.09
CA SER A 187 -12.68 10.74 4.63
C SER A 187 -12.07 9.39 4.99
N LEU A 188 -12.32 8.89 6.20
CA LEU A 188 -11.88 7.58 6.64
C LEU A 188 -12.51 6.44 5.82
N LEU A 189 -13.79 6.55 5.46
CA LEU A 189 -14.46 5.54 4.64
C LEU A 189 -14.00 5.60 3.19
N LEU A 190 -13.81 6.81 2.65
CA LEU A 190 -13.29 7.00 1.30
C LEU A 190 -11.90 6.37 1.18
N GLU A 191 -11.00 6.62 2.15
CA GLU A 191 -9.66 6.01 2.14
C GLU A 191 -9.68 4.47 2.20
N VAL A 192 -10.63 3.88 2.93
CA VAL A 192 -10.72 2.43 3.08
C VAL A 192 -11.37 1.74 1.87
N TYR A 193 -12.29 2.42 1.18
CA TYR A 193 -13.12 1.81 0.13
C TYR A 193 -12.84 2.34 -1.29
N VAL A 194 -12.06 3.40 -1.45
CA VAL A 194 -11.70 3.99 -2.75
C VAL A 194 -10.23 3.74 -3.01
N HIS A 195 -9.93 3.18 -4.19
CA HIS A 195 -8.58 2.78 -4.57
C HIS A 195 -7.62 3.97 -4.69
N ASP A 196 -8.10 5.08 -5.24
CA ASP A 196 -7.25 6.25 -5.51
C ASP A 196 -6.88 7.04 -4.24
N GLY A 197 -7.40 6.67 -3.06
CA GLY A 197 -7.18 7.40 -1.81
C GLY A 197 -7.64 8.86 -1.87
N MET A 198 -7.70 9.54 -0.73
CA MET A 198 -7.97 11.00 -0.70
C MET A 198 -6.85 11.79 -0.03
N GLY A 199 -6.14 11.16 0.90
CA GLY A 199 -4.98 11.74 1.54
C GLY A 199 -3.68 11.12 1.05
N THR A 200 -2.64 11.21 1.86
CA THR A 200 -1.33 10.61 1.54
C THR A 200 -1.11 9.37 2.38
N MET A 201 -0.81 8.25 1.74
CA MET A 201 -0.40 7.01 2.37
C MET A 201 1.11 6.81 2.23
N VAL A 202 1.83 6.78 3.36
CA VAL A 202 3.24 6.36 3.40
C VAL A 202 3.29 4.84 3.47
N ILE A 203 4.03 4.24 2.54
CA ILE A 203 4.11 2.78 2.37
C ILE A 203 5.56 2.30 2.26
N ASP A 204 5.89 1.18 2.91
CA ASP A 204 7.13 0.48 2.54
C ASP A 204 6.96 -0.07 1.12
N GLU A 205 7.91 0.22 0.23
CA GLU A 205 7.91 -0.04 -1.23
C GLU A 205 7.71 -1.52 -1.60
N LYS A 206 7.67 -2.41 -0.60
CA LYS A 206 7.34 -3.82 -0.70
C LYS A 206 5.85 -4.11 -0.94
N LEU A 207 5.00 -3.08 -0.97
CA LEU A 207 3.54 -3.24 -1.12
C LEU A 207 3.07 -3.57 -2.54
N GLU A 208 3.92 -3.47 -3.57
CA GLU A 208 3.72 -4.26 -4.79
C GLU A 208 4.46 -5.59 -4.63
N ASN A 209 3.72 -6.66 -4.37
CA ASN A 209 4.32 -7.98 -4.28
C ASN A 209 4.53 -8.53 -5.70
N LEU A 210 5.71 -8.27 -6.27
CA LEU A 210 6.15 -8.91 -7.50
C LEU A 210 6.58 -10.35 -7.20
N ARG A 211 5.67 -11.30 -7.38
CA ARG A 211 5.91 -12.72 -7.07
C ARG A 211 5.38 -13.65 -8.14
N GLU A 212 5.79 -14.91 -8.07
CA GLU A 212 5.13 -16.01 -8.79
C GLU A 212 3.70 -16.19 -8.27
N ALA A 213 2.78 -16.52 -9.18
CA ALA A 213 1.41 -16.82 -8.83
C ALA A 213 1.27 -18.22 -8.22
N THR A 214 0.22 -18.38 -7.44
CA THR A 214 -0.22 -19.60 -6.79
C THR A 214 -1.63 -19.96 -7.28
N LEU A 215 -2.16 -21.10 -6.84
CA LEU A 215 -3.52 -21.52 -7.19
C LEU A 215 -4.60 -20.55 -6.70
N GLU A 216 -4.34 -19.79 -5.64
CA GLU A 216 -5.27 -18.81 -5.08
C GLU A 216 -5.42 -17.58 -6.00
N ASP A 217 -4.42 -17.30 -6.84
CA ASP A 217 -4.36 -16.13 -7.71
C ASP A 217 -5.13 -16.30 -9.04
N VAL A 218 -5.56 -17.53 -9.37
CA VAL A 218 -6.19 -17.86 -10.66
C VAL A 218 -7.41 -17.00 -10.93
N GLY A 219 -8.25 -16.77 -9.91
CA GLY A 219 -9.44 -15.92 -10.03
C GLY A 219 -9.10 -14.48 -10.39
N GLY A 220 -8.09 -13.90 -9.73
CA GLY A 220 -7.62 -12.54 -9.99
C GLY A 220 -6.97 -12.39 -11.37
N ILE A 221 -6.18 -13.39 -11.80
CA ILE A 221 -5.58 -13.40 -13.14
C ILE A 221 -6.67 -13.45 -14.21
N LEU A 222 -7.69 -14.30 -14.04
CA LEU A 222 -8.83 -14.39 -14.96
C LEU A 222 -9.56 -13.05 -15.08
N GLN A 223 -9.86 -12.42 -13.94
CA GLN A 223 -10.53 -11.11 -13.91
C GLN A 223 -9.71 -10.04 -14.65
N LEU A 224 -8.39 -10.05 -14.50
CA LEU A 224 -7.49 -9.11 -15.15
C LEU A 224 -7.42 -9.30 -16.68
N ILE A 225 -7.36 -10.55 -17.16
CA ILE A 225 -7.15 -10.84 -18.60
C ILE A 225 -8.45 -10.87 -19.41
N GLU A 226 -9.59 -11.19 -18.81
CA GLU A 226 -10.87 -11.40 -19.52
C GLU A 226 -11.27 -10.23 -20.44
N PRO A 227 -11.12 -8.95 -20.06
CA PRO A 227 -11.43 -7.82 -20.95
C PRO A 227 -10.58 -7.83 -22.24
N PHE A 228 -9.31 -8.22 -22.14
CA PHE A 228 -8.38 -8.29 -23.27
C PHE A 228 -8.57 -9.56 -24.11
N GLU A 229 -9.18 -10.60 -23.56
CA GLU A 229 -9.62 -11.75 -24.35
C GLU A 229 -10.87 -11.41 -25.16
N LYS A 230 -11.81 -10.67 -24.57
CA LYS A 230 -13.05 -10.20 -25.23
C LYS A 230 -12.79 -9.24 -26.39
N ASP A 231 -11.81 -8.35 -26.25
CA ASP A 231 -11.44 -7.39 -27.31
C ASP A 231 -10.48 -7.96 -28.37
N GLY A 232 -10.05 -9.23 -28.21
CA GLY A 232 -9.16 -9.94 -29.12
C GLY A 232 -7.67 -9.64 -28.95
N THR A 233 -7.28 -8.76 -28.02
CA THR A 233 -5.87 -8.47 -27.72
C THR A 233 -5.12 -9.71 -27.24
N LEU A 234 -5.74 -10.51 -26.37
CA LEU A 234 -5.22 -11.79 -25.89
C LEU A 234 -5.91 -12.99 -26.57
N VAL A 235 -5.25 -14.14 -26.51
CA VAL A 235 -5.86 -15.43 -26.85
C VAL A 235 -6.61 -15.93 -25.62
N LYS A 236 -7.84 -16.42 -25.81
CA LYS A 236 -8.66 -16.97 -24.74
C LYS A 236 -7.97 -18.13 -24.03
N ARG A 237 -7.98 -18.14 -22.70
CA ARG A 237 -7.48 -19.22 -21.84
C ARG A 237 -8.60 -19.76 -20.98
N SER A 238 -8.61 -21.06 -20.77
CA SER A 238 -9.54 -21.69 -19.83
C SER A 238 -9.02 -21.56 -18.39
N PRO A 239 -9.91 -21.50 -17.37
CA PRO A 239 -9.50 -21.53 -15.97
C PRO A 239 -8.56 -22.71 -15.65
N THR A 240 -8.86 -23.90 -16.18
CA THR A 240 -8.06 -25.11 -15.97
C THR A 240 -6.66 -25.03 -16.57
N GLU A 241 -6.47 -24.30 -17.68
CA GLU A 241 -5.13 -24.04 -18.23
C GLU A 241 -4.32 -23.13 -17.31
N ILE A 242 -4.94 -22.10 -16.74
CA ILE A 242 -4.28 -21.17 -15.82
C ILE A 242 -3.98 -21.85 -14.49
N GLU A 243 -4.89 -22.68 -13.96
CA GLU A 243 -4.65 -23.49 -12.76
C GLU A 243 -3.44 -24.41 -12.93
N ARG A 244 -3.34 -25.11 -14.07
CA ARG A 244 -2.21 -26.00 -14.37
C ARG A 244 -0.89 -25.24 -14.49
N ASP A 245 -0.93 -24.05 -15.08
CA ASP A 245 0.25 -23.26 -15.43
C ASP A 245 0.49 -22.11 -14.42
N ALA A 246 -0.11 -22.15 -13.23
CA ALA A 246 -0.11 -21.04 -12.28
C ALA A 246 1.31 -20.59 -11.90
N ASP A 247 2.22 -21.55 -11.71
CA ASP A 247 3.63 -21.31 -11.41
C ASP A 247 4.42 -20.65 -12.55
N HIS A 248 3.91 -20.68 -13.78
CA HIS A 248 4.48 -19.93 -14.89
C HIS A 248 4.16 -18.44 -14.81
N TYR A 249 3.08 -18.04 -14.12
CA TYR A 249 2.69 -16.64 -14.00
C TYR A 249 3.54 -15.90 -12.96
N THR A 250 3.96 -14.70 -13.32
CA THR A 250 4.43 -13.66 -12.41
C THR A 250 3.33 -12.62 -12.32
N ILE A 251 3.00 -12.18 -11.11
CA ILE A 251 1.98 -11.15 -10.85
C ILE A 251 2.56 -9.98 -10.09
N VAL A 252 1.92 -8.83 -10.25
CA VAL A 252 2.02 -7.68 -9.34
C VAL A 252 0.69 -7.62 -8.61
N GLU A 253 0.75 -7.80 -7.30
CA GLU A 253 -0.42 -7.84 -6.43
C GLU A 253 -0.25 -6.86 -5.27
N HIS A 254 -1.36 -6.26 -4.88
CA HIS A 254 -1.48 -5.41 -3.71
C HIS A 254 -2.86 -5.63 -3.08
N ASP A 255 -2.91 -5.92 -1.78
CA ASP A 255 -4.14 -6.21 -1.03
C ASP A 255 -5.05 -7.30 -1.64
N GLY A 256 -4.45 -8.35 -2.19
CA GLY A 256 -5.15 -9.44 -2.87
C GLY A 256 -5.71 -9.08 -4.24
N VAL A 257 -5.46 -7.86 -4.73
CA VAL A 257 -5.85 -7.41 -6.06
C VAL A 257 -4.66 -7.51 -7.00
N ILE A 258 -4.85 -8.17 -8.15
CA ILE A 258 -3.81 -8.36 -9.16
C ILE A 258 -3.88 -7.23 -10.18
N PHE A 259 -2.84 -6.39 -10.19
CA PHE A 259 -2.75 -5.23 -11.08
C PHE A 259 -2.03 -5.54 -12.38
N ALA A 260 -1.12 -6.51 -12.37
CA ALA A 260 -0.45 -6.94 -13.59
C ALA A 260 -0.09 -8.43 -13.54
N CYS A 261 -0.02 -9.07 -14.71
CA CYS A 261 0.44 -10.44 -14.83
C CYS A 261 1.21 -10.70 -16.13
N ALA A 262 2.10 -11.69 -16.15
CA ALA A 262 2.60 -12.33 -17.36
C ALA A 262 3.05 -13.77 -17.07
N ALA A 263 2.91 -14.65 -18.04
CA ALA A 263 3.40 -16.03 -17.96
C ALA A 263 4.72 -16.20 -18.73
N LEU A 264 5.61 -17.06 -18.21
CA LEU A 264 6.82 -17.52 -18.90
C LEU A 264 6.73 -19.03 -19.21
N TYR A 265 6.66 -19.38 -20.49
CA TYR A 265 6.68 -20.77 -20.94
C TYR A 265 8.06 -21.14 -21.52
N PRO A 266 8.84 -22.03 -20.88
CA PRO A 266 10.18 -22.37 -21.34
C PRO A 266 10.17 -23.34 -22.54
N TYR A 267 11.12 -23.16 -23.45
CA TYR A 267 11.46 -24.08 -24.54
C TYR A 267 12.97 -24.44 -24.43
N PRO A 268 13.34 -25.38 -23.53
CA PRO A 268 14.75 -25.63 -23.18
C PRO A 268 15.61 -26.07 -24.37
N GLU A 269 15.07 -26.88 -25.28
CA GLU A 269 15.78 -27.37 -26.48
C GLU A 269 16.25 -26.22 -27.38
N ALA A 270 15.39 -25.21 -27.55
CA ALA A 270 15.70 -24.00 -28.32
C ALA A 270 16.40 -22.90 -27.49
N LYS A 271 16.63 -23.15 -26.19
CA LYS A 271 17.18 -22.19 -25.21
C LYS A 271 16.44 -20.85 -25.24
N THR A 272 15.12 -20.88 -25.37
CA THR A 272 14.27 -19.68 -25.40
C THR A 272 13.00 -19.87 -24.57
N GLY A 273 12.27 -18.80 -24.29
CA GLY A 273 10.99 -18.84 -23.57
C GLY A 273 9.96 -17.90 -24.19
N GLU A 274 8.69 -18.27 -24.13
CA GLU A 274 7.58 -17.40 -24.53
C GLU A 274 7.12 -16.60 -23.32
N MET A 275 7.15 -15.27 -23.42
CA MET A 275 6.42 -14.43 -22.48
C MET A 275 5.02 -14.18 -23.04
N ALA A 276 4.00 -14.63 -22.32
CA ALA A 276 2.61 -14.57 -22.74
C ALA A 276 1.74 -13.84 -21.70
N ALA A 277 0.53 -13.45 -22.11
CA ALA A 277 -0.47 -12.86 -21.23
C ALA A 277 0.00 -11.60 -20.47
N LEU A 278 0.99 -10.86 -20.99
CA LEU A 278 1.41 -9.60 -20.38
C LEU A 278 0.23 -8.63 -20.36
N THR A 279 -0.25 -8.33 -19.17
CA THR A 279 -1.46 -7.55 -18.94
C THR A 279 -1.22 -6.63 -17.74
N VAL A 280 -1.65 -5.38 -17.87
CA VAL A 280 -1.64 -4.39 -16.79
C VAL A 280 -3.04 -3.80 -16.73
N SER A 281 -3.61 -3.73 -15.53
CA SER A 281 -4.92 -3.14 -15.25
C SER A 281 -4.97 -1.75 -15.86
N PRO A 282 -6.03 -1.39 -16.60
CA PRO A 282 -6.18 -0.05 -17.17
C PRO A 282 -6.04 1.08 -16.13
N GLN A 283 -6.37 0.80 -14.86
CA GLN A 283 -6.28 1.74 -13.75
C GLN A 283 -4.84 2.05 -13.33
N SER A 284 -3.89 1.13 -13.56
CA SER A 284 -2.48 1.25 -13.16
C SER A 284 -1.55 1.42 -14.37
N GLN A 285 -2.09 1.59 -15.57
CA GLN A 285 -1.28 1.82 -16.76
C GLN A 285 -0.50 3.13 -16.66
N GLY A 286 0.77 3.10 -17.07
CA GLY A 286 1.67 4.26 -17.01
C GLY A 286 2.55 4.31 -15.75
N GLN A 287 2.27 3.48 -14.74
CA GLN A 287 3.04 3.45 -13.47
C GLN A 287 4.29 2.54 -13.52
N GLY A 288 4.48 1.81 -14.62
CA GLY A 288 5.71 1.02 -14.88
C GLY A 288 5.61 -0.48 -14.61
N ASP A 289 4.47 -1.00 -14.18
CA ASP A 289 4.30 -2.42 -13.78
C ASP A 289 4.59 -3.41 -14.90
N GLY A 290 4.20 -3.07 -16.14
CA GLY A 290 4.53 -3.87 -17.31
C GLY A 290 6.05 -4.04 -17.50
N GLU A 291 6.84 -3.03 -17.11
CA GLU A 291 8.30 -3.12 -17.16
C GLU A 291 8.89 -3.88 -15.98
N LYS A 292 8.31 -3.75 -14.78
CA LYS A 292 8.68 -4.55 -13.60
C LYS A 292 8.49 -6.04 -13.89
N ILE A 293 7.33 -6.43 -14.43
CA ILE A 293 7.04 -7.81 -14.84
C ILE A 293 8.01 -8.29 -15.91
N LEU A 294 8.25 -7.52 -16.97
CA LEU A 294 9.19 -7.90 -18.01
C LEU A 294 10.59 -8.20 -17.44
N LYS A 295 11.12 -7.31 -16.58
CA LYS A 295 12.42 -7.51 -15.93
C LYS A 295 12.44 -8.79 -15.09
N ARG A 296 11.38 -9.10 -14.35
CA ARG A 296 11.27 -10.34 -13.57
C ARG A 296 11.23 -11.59 -14.45
N ILE A 297 10.47 -11.57 -15.54
CA ILE A 297 10.42 -12.67 -16.51
C ILE A 297 11.80 -12.90 -17.13
N GLU A 298 12.50 -11.82 -17.50
CA GLU A 298 13.87 -11.88 -18.02
C GLU A 298 14.87 -12.50 -17.02
N GLN A 299 14.73 -12.19 -15.72
CA GLN A 299 15.53 -12.79 -14.67
C GLN A 299 15.22 -14.29 -14.51
N ARG A 300 13.93 -14.67 -14.46
CA ARG A 300 13.49 -16.08 -14.40
C ARG A 300 14.01 -16.89 -15.59
N ALA A 301 13.96 -16.32 -16.79
CA ALA A 301 14.47 -16.94 -18.01
C ALA A 301 15.99 -17.15 -17.97
N ARG A 302 16.77 -16.17 -17.46
CA ARG A 302 18.23 -16.34 -17.27
C ARG A 302 18.56 -17.40 -16.23
N ALA A 303 17.83 -17.41 -15.10
CA ALA A 303 18.03 -18.37 -14.03
C ALA A 303 17.79 -19.83 -14.49
N THR A 304 16.91 -20.02 -15.48
CA THR A 304 16.62 -21.32 -16.11
C THR A 304 17.53 -21.64 -17.31
N GLY A 305 18.53 -20.80 -17.60
CA GLY A 305 19.52 -21.03 -18.67
C GLY A 305 19.04 -20.69 -20.08
N LEU A 306 17.91 -19.98 -20.23
CA LEU A 306 17.43 -19.49 -21.51
C LEU A 306 18.30 -18.32 -22.00
N LYS A 307 18.49 -18.23 -23.31
CA LYS A 307 19.32 -17.21 -23.99
C LYS A 307 18.50 -16.11 -24.65
N SER A 308 17.19 -16.31 -24.78
CA SER A 308 16.26 -15.35 -25.34
C SER A 308 14.86 -15.56 -24.77
N ILE A 309 14.04 -14.52 -24.87
CA ILE A 309 12.58 -14.64 -24.77
C ILE A 309 11.94 -14.13 -26.06
N PHE A 310 10.74 -14.60 -26.35
CA PHE A 310 9.93 -14.09 -27.45
C PHE A 310 8.51 -13.79 -27.00
N VAL A 311 7.83 -12.92 -27.75
CA VAL A 311 6.42 -12.57 -27.58
C VAL A 311 5.70 -12.63 -28.92
N LEU A 312 4.40 -12.93 -28.85
CA LEU A 312 3.48 -12.88 -29.98
C LEU A 312 2.48 -11.74 -29.72
N THR A 313 2.46 -10.72 -30.58
CA THR A 313 1.57 -9.56 -30.38
C THR A 313 0.89 -9.12 -31.68
N THR A 314 -0.35 -8.66 -31.56
CA THR A 314 -1.12 -8.07 -32.67
C THR A 314 -1.23 -6.55 -32.59
N ARG A 315 -1.08 -5.95 -31.39
CA ARG A 315 -1.35 -4.52 -31.15
C ARG A 315 -0.21 -3.76 -30.46
N THR A 316 0.59 -4.43 -29.62
CA THR A 316 1.52 -3.77 -28.67
C THR A 316 2.99 -3.80 -29.13
N MET A 317 3.25 -3.94 -30.42
CA MET A 317 4.60 -4.13 -30.97
C MET A 317 5.60 -3.04 -30.56
N HIS A 318 5.23 -1.77 -30.67
CA HIS A 318 6.14 -0.66 -30.37
C HIS A 318 6.61 -0.63 -28.91
N TRP A 319 5.78 -1.11 -27.99
CA TRP A 319 6.13 -1.20 -26.56
C TRP A 319 7.30 -2.16 -26.33
N PHE A 320 7.30 -3.30 -27.03
CA PHE A 320 8.36 -4.30 -26.98
C PHE A 320 9.62 -3.87 -27.74
N ILE A 321 9.48 -3.25 -28.92
CA ILE A 321 10.63 -2.76 -29.70
C ILE A 321 11.44 -1.75 -28.90
N LYS A 322 10.77 -0.79 -28.24
CA LYS A 322 11.43 0.18 -27.33
C LYS A 322 12.19 -0.50 -26.18
N ARG A 323 11.89 -1.76 -25.88
CA ARG A 323 12.48 -2.57 -24.79
C ARG A 323 13.46 -3.63 -25.28
N GLY A 324 13.94 -3.50 -26.52
CA GLY A 324 15.02 -4.33 -27.06
C GLY A 324 14.56 -5.62 -27.73
N PHE A 325 13.27 -5.77 -28.01
CA PHE A 325 12.79 -6.84 -28.87
C PHE A 325 12.97 -6.48 -30.35
N VAL A 326 13.27 -7.49 -31.16
CA VAL A 326 13.44 -7.39 -32.62
C VAL A 326 12.44 -8.30 -33.31
N GLN A 327 11.83 -7.82 -34.39
CA GLN A 327 10.91 -8.61 -35.19
C GLN A 327 11.64 -9.70 -35.98
N VAL A 328 11.07 -10.90 -35.97
CA VAL A 328 11.54 -12.06 -36.73
C VAL A 328 10.38 -12.71 -37.46
N ASP A 329 10.72 -13.57 -38.43
CA ASP A 329 9.72 -14.39 -39.12
C ASP A 329 9.13 -15.46 -38.18
N PRO A 330 7.83 -15.81 -38.30
CA PRO A 330 7.23 -16.94 -37.59
C PRO A 330 8.00 -18.27 -37.71
N ASP A 331 8.77 -18.47 -38.78
CA ASP A 331 9.66 -19.62 -38.97
C ASP A 331 10.79 -19.69 -37.92
N TRP A 332 11.03 -18.63 -37.16
CA TRP A 332 11.98 -18.64 -36.04
C TRP A 332 11.46 -19.38 -34.80
N LEU A 333 10.13 -19.52 -34.63
CA LEU A 333 9.53 -20.08 -33.42
C LEU A 333 10.02 -21.51 -33.11
N PRO A 334 10.07 -21.93 -31.84
CA PRO A 334 10.30 -23.33 -31.49
C PRO A 334 9.27 -24.26 -32.17
N GLU A 335 9.68 -25.44 -32.63
CA GLU A 335 8.80 -26.40 -33.33
C GLU A 335 7.52 -26.72 -32.54
N ALA A 336 7.64 -26.92 -31.23
CA ALA A 336 6.49 -27.14 -30.35
C ALA A 336 5.50 -25.96 -30.36
N ARG A 337 5.99 -24.73 -30.48
CA ARG A 337 5.15 -23.53 -30.55
C ARG A 337 4.57 -23.30 -31.94
N LYS A 338 5.34 -23.53 -33.01
CA LYS A 338 4.87 -23.45 -34.41
C LYS A 338 3.61 -24.27 -34.66
N ARG A 339 3.56 -25.51 -34.13
CA ARG A 339 2.39 -26.40 -34.26
C ARG A 339 1.10 -25.82 -33.66
N LYS A 340 1.21 -24.93 -32.67
CA LYS A 340 0.09 -24.27 -31.99
C LYS A 340 -0.08 -22.81 -32.44
N TYR A 341 0.67 -22.37 -33.46
CA TYR A 341 0.62 -21.00 -33.93
C TYR A 341 -0.66 -20.76 -34.73
N ASN A 342 -1.45 -19.77 -34.33
CA ASN A 342 -2.68 -19.40 -35.02
C ASN A 342 -2.35 -18.41 -36.15
N TRP A 343 -2.29 -18.93 -37.38
CA TRP A 343 -1.99 -18.15 -38.58
C TRP A 343 -3.05 -17.09 -38.90
N ASP A 344 -4.31 -17.30 -38.51
CA ASP A 344 -5.40 -16.34 -38.74
C ASP A 344 -5.23 -15.08 -37.89
N ARG A 345 -4.60 -15.18 -36.72
CA ARG A 345 -4.29 -14.01 -35.87
C ARG A 345 -3.19 -13.11 -36.44
N ARG A 346 -2.36 -13.61 -37.36
CA ARG A 346 -1.21 -12.89 -37.96
C ARG A 346 -0.39 -12.12 -36.92
N SER A 347 -0.10 -12.77 -35.80
CA SER A 347 0.67 -12.16 -34.71
C SER A 347 2.11 -11.92 -35.15
N GLN A 348 2.69 -10.81 -34.72
CA GLN A 348 4.08 -10.52 -35.00
C GLN A 348 4.95 -11.23 -33.96
N VAL A 349 6.01 -11.88 -34.43
CA VAL A 349 6.98 -12.56 -33.57
C VAL A 349 8.10 -11.59 -33.27
N LEU A 350 8.28 -11.30 -31.99
CA LEU A 350 9.30 -10.40 -31.49
C LEU A 350 10.20 -11.18 -30.53
N VAL A 351 11.52 -11.04 -30.68
CA VAL A 351 12.52 -11.78 -29.90
C VAL A 351 13.47 -10.80 -29.22
N LYS A 352 13.76 -11.04 -27.95
CA LYS A 352 14.79 -10.33 -27.20
C LYS A 352 15.83 -11.33 -26.70
N LYS A 353 17.10 -11.05 -26.98
CA LYS A 353 18.22 -11.79 -26.37
C LYS A 353 18.40 -11.35 -24.92
N LEU A 354 18.71 -12.31 -24.07
CA LEU A 354 18.95 -12.13 -22.64
C LEU A 354 20.44 -11.96 -22.35
#